data_AF-M0JVH2-F1
#
_entry.id   AF-M0JVH2-F1
#
_cell.length_a   1.000
_cell.length_b   1.000
_cell.length_c   1.000
_cell.angle_alpha   90.00
_cell.angle_beta   90.00
_cell.angle_gamma   90.00
#
_symmetry.space_group_name_H-M   'P 1'
#
loop_
_entity.id
_entity.type
_entity.pdbx_description
1 polymer ?
#
loop_
_entity_poly.entity_id
_entity_poly.type
_entity_poly.pdbx_seq_one_letter_code
_entity_poly.pdbx_strand_id
1 'polypeptide(L)'
;MSESQGSLRETVQAWNEEGSLYVVVGLISTILSLVFIPLLGLVAVYCGYKLYETQQKTVLSILMAALGGFGFLWWIYYLTIL
;
A
#
# COMPACT_ATOMS: atom_id res chain seq x y z
N MET A 1 10.32 -26.57 -22.45
CA MET A 1 9.82 -25.70 -21.36
C MET A 1 10.77 -25.62 -20.15
N SER A 2 11.84 -26.44 -20.11
CA SER A 2 12.89 -26.46 -19.07
C SER A 2 13.95 -25.35 -19.23
N GLU A 3 14.28 -24.94 -20.46
CA GLU A 3 15.34 -23.94 -20.71
C GLU A 3 15.03 -22.54 -20.14
N SER A 4 13.77 -22.11 -20.17
CA SER A 4 13.36 -20.79 -19.66
C SER A 4 13.45 -20.68 -18.13
N GLN A 5 13.23 -21.77 -17.38
CA GLN A 5 13.40 -21.73 -15.93
C GLN A 5 14.87 -21.73 -15.52
N GLY A 6 15.73 -22.39 -16.31
CA GLY A 6 17.19 -22.34 -16.13
C GLY A 6 17.72 -20.92 -16.30
N SER A 7 17.34 -20.24 -17.39
CA SER A 7 17.84 -18.88 -17.66
C SER A 7 17.34 -17.83 -16.65
N LEU A 8 16.10 -17.95 -16.17
CA LEU A 8 15.58 -17.07 -15.13
C LEU A 8 16.30 -17.27 -13.81
N ARG A 9 16.61 -18.52 -13.44
CA ARG A 9 17.35 -18.81 -12.21
C ARG A 9 18.79 -18.31 -12.28
N GLU A 10 19.47 -18.47 -13.41
CA GLU A 10 20.83 -17.94 -13.60
C GLU A 10 20.85 -16.40 -13.57
N THR A 11 19.85 -15.75 -14.17
CA THR A 11 19.72 -14.27 -14.14
C THR A 11 19.48 -13.76 -12.72
N VAL A 12 18.59 -14.43 -11.97
CA VAL A 12 18.30 -14.13 -10.57
C VAL A 12 19.55 -14.37 -9.70
N GLN A 13 20.30 -15.45 -9.96
CA GLN A 13 21.51 -15.76 -9.20
C GLN A 13 22.63 -14.74 -9.45
N ALA A 14 22.81 -14.29 -10.69
CA ALA A 14 23.76 -13.22 -11.03
C ALA A 14 23.39 -11.87 -10.38
N TRP A 15 22.10 -11.52 -10.35
CA TRP A 15 21.62 -10.30 -9.68
C TRP A 15 21.73 -10.36 -8.15
N ASN A 16 21.75 -11.57 -7.58
CA ASN A 16 21.88 -11.79 -6.15
C ASN A 16 23.33 -11.59 -5.65
N GLU A 17 24.32 -11.97 -6.45
CA GLU A 17 25.75 -11.77 -6.11
C GLU A 17 26.14 -10.28 -6.10
N GLU A 18 25.47 -9.44 -6.89
CA GLU A 18 25.69 -7.99 -6.93
C GLU A 18 24.88 -7.21 -5.87
N GLY A 19 24.06 -7.88 -5.04
CA GLY A 19 23.21 -7.23 -4.05
C GLY A 19 22.03 -6.43 -4.62
N SER A 20 21.97 -6.24 -5.95
CA SER A 20 20.93 -5.53 -6.69
C SER A 20 19.53 -6.12 -6.46
N LEU A 21 19.44 -7.43 -6.26
CA LEU A 21 18.17 -8.12 -6.03
C LEU A 21 17.49 -7.67 -4.73
N TYR A 22 18.25 -7.50 -3.65
CA TYR A 22 17.72 -7.00 -2.37
C TYR A 22 17.23 -5.56 -2.50
N VAL A 23 17.91 -4.74 -3.31
CA VAL A 23 17.50 -3.35 -3.57
C VAL A 23 16.18 -3.32 -4.35
N VAL A 24 16.05 -4.11 -5.42
CA VAL A 24 14.83 -4.13 -6.24
C VAL A 24 13.64 -4.69 -5.47
N VAL A 25 13.82 -5.79 -4.74
CA VAL A 25 12.77 -6.36 -3.89
C VAL A 25 12.39 -5.38 -2.77
N GLY A 26 13.38 -4.75 -2.14
CA GLY A 26 13.16 -3.72 -1.12
C GLY A 26 12.38 -2.51 -1.66
N LEU A 27 12.70 -2.06 -2.86
CA LEU A 27 12.00 -0.97 -3.54
C LEU A 27 10.53 -1.34 -3.81
N ILE A 28 10.30 -2.51 -4.41
CA ILE A 28 8.95 -3.02 -4.68
C ILE A 28 8.15 -3.17 -3.37
N SER A 29 8.75 -3.73 -2.33
CA SER A 29 8.13 -3.87 -1.02
C SER A 29 7.78 -2.52 -0.40
N THR A 30 8.65 -1.52 -0.57
CA THR A 30 8.41 -0.16 -0.07
C THR A 30 7.24 0.49 -0.80
N ILE A 31 7.19 0.38 -2.13
CA ILE A 31 6.10 0.91 -2.95
C ILE A 31 4.77 0.25 -2.57
N LEU A 32 4.75 -1.09 -2.46
CA LEU A 32 3.55 -1.82 -2.07
C LEU A 32 3.06 -1.40 -0.67
N SER A 33 3.97 -1.28 0.29
CA SER A 33 3.64 -0.82 1.65
C SER A 33 3.06 0.60 1.61
N LEU A 34 3.68 1.49 0.85
CA LEU A 34 3.28 2.89 0.72
C LEU A 34 1.90 3.05 0.07
N VAL A 35 1.49 2.13 -0.81
CA VAL A 35 0.16 2.13 -1.45
C VAL A 35 -0.89 1.40 -0.60
N PHE A 36 -0.54 0.31 0.09
CA PHE A 36 -1.51 -0.47 0.86
C PHE A 36 -2.01 0.24 2.13
N ILE A 37 -1.12 0.90 2.87
CA ILE A 37 -1.46 1.64 4.10
C ILE A 37 -2.55 2.70 3.88
N PRO A 38 -2.48 3.58 2.86
CA PRO A 38 -3.50 4.60 2.61
C PRO A 38 -4.81 4.04 2.07
N LEU A 39 -4.80 2.89 1.38
CA LEU A 39 -6.04 2.20 1.00
C LEU A 39 -6.84 1.75 2.22
N LEU A 40 -6.18 1.41 3.34
CA LEU A 40 -6.87 1.16 4.61
C LEU A 40 -7.57 2.42 5.16
N GLY A 41 -7.09 3.62 4.80
CA GLY A 41 -7.77 4.89 5.08
C GLY A 41 -9.17 4.95 4.44
N LEU A 42 -9.33 4.46 3.21
CA LEU A 42 -10.64 4.36 2.55
C LEU A 42 -11.57 3.36 3.26
N VAL A 43 -11.00 2.25 3.75
CA VAL A 43 -11.76 1.27 4.55
C VAL A 43 -12.25 1.90 5.85
N ALA A 44 -11.42 2.71 6.52
CA ALA A 44 -11.82 3.46 7.70
C ALA A 44 -12.95 4.47 7.41
N VAL A 45 -12.91 5.14 6.26
CA VAL A 45 -13.99 6.02 5.79
C VAL A 45 -15.29 5.26 5.61
N TYR A 46 -15.26 4.12 4.90
CA TYR A 46 -16.43 3.28 4.71
C TYR A 46 -16.99 2.77 6.03
N CYS A 47 -16.11 2.35 6.94
CA CYS A 47 -16.52 1.86 8.26
C CYS A 47 -17.15 2.98 9.11
N GLY A 48 -16.61 4.20 9.07
CA GLY A 48 -17.20 5.39 9.68
C GLY A 48 -18.59 5.70 9.09
N TYR A 49 -18.75 5.66 7.77
CA TYR A 49 -20.05 5.85 7.10
C TYR A 49 -21.08 4.81 7.55
N LYS A 50 -20.70 3.53 7.55
CA LYS A 50 -21.62 2.44 7.97
C LYS A 50 -21.97 2.54 9.45
N LEU A 51 -21.03 2.98 10.30
CA LEU A 51 -21.26 3.18 11.72
C LEU A 51 -22.22 4.35 11.99
N TYR A 52 -22.15 5.42 11.18
CA TYR A 52 -23.07 6.55 11.26
C TYR A 52 -24.51 6.09 10.98
N GLU A 53 -24.69 5.31 9.91
CA GLU A 53 -25.98 4.78 9.49
C GLU A 53 -26.57 3.80 10.51
N THR A 54 -25.75 2.88 11.04
CA THR A 54 -26.24 1.73 11.82
C THR A 54 -26.38 2.03 13.32
N GLN A 55 -25.49 2.83 13.90
CA GLN A 55 -25.35 2.96 15.36
C GLN A 55 -25.63 4.38 15.89
N GLN A 56 -25.95 5.35 15.01
CA GLN A 56 -26.10 6.78 15.33
C GLN A 56 -24.94 7.38 16.14
N LYS A 57 -23.77 6.72 16.18
CA LYS A 57 -22.58 7.22 16.86
C LYS A 57 -21.85 8.21 15.96
N THR A 58 -22.45 9.40 15.86
CA THR A 58 -22.02 10.48 14.96
C THR A 58 -20.57 10.91 15.20
N VAL A 59 -20.17 11.06 16.47
CA VAL A 59 -18.81 11.53 16.81
C VAL A 59 -17.73 10.54 16.35
N LEU A 60 -17.90 9.25 16.65
CA LEU A 60 -16.90 8.23 16.30
C LEU A 60 -16.84 7.99 14.79
N SER A 61 -18.01 8.06 14.13
CA SER A 61 -18.13 7.91 12.69
C SER A 61 -17.44 9.05 11.93
N ILE A 62 -17.68 10.30 12.36
CA ILE A 62 -17.01 11.48 11.79
C ILE A 62 -15.51 11.39 12.04
N LEU A 63 -15.08 10.97 13.23
CA LEU A 63 -13.66 10.83 13.55
C LEU A 63 -12.96 9.80 12.63
N MET A 64 -13.55 8.61 12.45
CA MET A 64 -13.02 7.58 11.56
C MET A 64 -12.99 8.04 10.10
N ALA A 65 -14.06 8.67 9.62
CA ALA A 65 -14.12 9.17 8.25
C ALA A 65 -13.15 10.33 8.00
N ALA A 66 -13.02 11.26 8.95
CA ALA A 66 -12.10 12.38 8.85
C ALA A 66 -10.64 11.91 8.87
N LEU A 67 -10.26 11.03 9.81
CA LEU A 67 -8.89 10.52 9.90
C LEU A 67 -8.52 9.67 8.69
N GLY A 68 -9.39 8.75 8.28
CA GLY A 68 -9.16 7.90 7.10
C GLY A 68 -9.11 8.71 5.81
N GLY A 69 -10.04 9.65 5.62
CA GLY A 69 -10.11 10.51 4.45
C GLY A 69 -8.93 11.49 4.37
N PHE A 70 -8.57 12.12 5.49
CA PHE A 70 -7.41 13.01 5.55
C PHE A 70 -6.11 12.27 5.23
N GLY A 71 -5.90 11.09 5.83
CA GLY A 71 -4.73 10.26 5.55
C GLY A 71 -4.62 9.87 4.08
N PHE A 72 -5.75 9.53 3.45
CA PHE A 72 -5.79 9.20 2.02
C PHE A 72 -5.51 10.42 1.12
N LEU A 73 -6.11 11.58 1.43
CA LEU A 73 -5.88 12.82 0.67
C LEU A 73 -4.44 13.31 0.80
N TRP A 74 -3.86 13.24 2.01
CA TRP A 74 -2.45 13.56 2.23
C TRP A 74 -1.53 12.64 1.45
N TRP A 75 -1.87 11.35 1.36
CA TRP A 75 -1.12 10.39 0.55
C TRP A 75 -1.20 10.70 -0.95
N ILE A 76 -2.38 11.04 -1.49
CA ILE A 76 -2.50 11.50 -2.88
C ILE A 76 -1.61 12.72 -3.11
N TYR A 77 -1.67 13.70 -2.21
CA TYR A 77 -0.86 14.90 -2.29
C TYR A 77 0.65 14.57 -2.30
N TYR A 78 1.09 13.68 -1.41
CA TYR A 78 2.46 13.19 -1.38
C TYR A 78 2.89 12.57 -2.72
N LEU A 79 2.06 11.71 -3.32
CA LEU A 79 2.34 11.11 -4.63
C LEU A 79 2.35 12.11 -5.78
N THR A 80 1.58 13.20 -5.70
CA THR A 80 1.59 14.23 -6.75
C THR A 80 2.79 15.16 -6.69
N ILE A 81 3.45 15.24 -5.52
CA ILE A 81 4.63 16.10 -5.31
C ILE A 81 5.94 15.32 -5.46
N LEU A 82 5.95 14.03 -5.13
CA LEU A 82 7.08 13.12 -5.31
C LEU A 82 7.39 12.89 -6.79
#